data_AF-A0A8J7BXM0-F1
#
_entry.id   AF-A0A8J7BXM0-F1
#
_cell.length_a   1.000
_cell.length_b   1.000
_cell.length_c   1.000
_cell.angle_alpha   90.00
_cell.angle_beta   90.00
_cell.angle_gamma   90.00
#
_symmetry.space_group_name_H-M   'P 1'
#
loop_
_entity.id
_entity.type
_entity.pdbx_description
1 polymer ?
#
loop_
_entity_poly.entity_id
_entity_poly.type
_entity_poly.pdbx_seq_one_letter_code
_entity_poly.pdbx_strand_id
1 'polypeptide(L)'
;MYSGNDDEVPHYQFAKDYLKELLSPLGTVEPSRKLAEEIREIDVYYPLSLPPTIPGQALGLLWRFAATSALFEPFRNAVKTTEVLSYMSKLFDVYAQMERQAKSDRTP
;
A
#
# COMPACT_ATOMS: atom_id res chain seq x y z
N MET A 1 -0.01 -14.39 20.02
CA MET A 1 -1.40 -13.90 20.14
C MET A 1 -1.33 -12.49 20.69
N TYR A 2 -1.47 -11.47 19.84
CA TYR A 2 -1.61 -10.10 20.32
C TYR A 2 -3.08 -9.90 20.68
N SER A 3 -3.35 -9.85 21.98
CA SER A 3 -4.52 -9.18 22.52
C SER A 3 -4.23 -7.68 22.41
N GLY A 4 -5.01 -6.96 21.61
CA GLY A 4 -4.88 -5.52 21.36
C GLY A 4 -6.27 -4.92 21.25
N ASN A 5 -6.53 -3.93 22.10
CA ASN A 5 -7.80 -3.31 22.42
C ASN A 5 -8.59 -2.78 21.21
N ASP A 6 -9.92 -2.84 21.31
CA ASP A 6 -10.88 -2.29 20.35
C ASP A 6 -10.82 -0.73 20.20
N ASP A 7 -9.95 -0.04 20.94
CA ASP A 7 -9.65 1.39 20.81
C ASP A 7 -8.57 1.72 19.75
N GLU A 8 -7.92 0.71 19.17
CA GLU A 8 -6.75 0.87 18.28
C GLU A 8 -7.12 1.14 16.80
N VAL A 9 -8.40 0.97 16.47
CA VAL A 9 -8.99 1.00 15.11
C VAL A 9 -9.10 2.42 14.50
N PRO A 10 -9.53 3.48 15.23
CA PRO A 10 -9.92 4.75 14.59
C PRO A 10 -8.77 5.46 13.88
N HIS A 11 -7.60 5.50 14.53
CA HIS A 11 -6.44 6.19 13.99
C HIS A 11 -5.80 5.44 12.80
N TYR A 12 -6.01 4.13 12.69
CA TYR A 12 -5.39 3.32 11.64
C TYR A 12 -6.19 3.51 10.37
N GLN A 13 -7.51 3.39 10.54
CA GLN A 13 -8.48 3.68 9.51
C GLN A 13 -8.35 5.12 9.02
N PHE A 14 -8.19 6.10 9.91
CA PHE A 14 -7.94 7.49 9.53
C PHE A 14 -6.71 7.65 8.63
N ALA A 15 -5.58 7.02 8.96
CA ALA A 15 -4.36 7.15 8.15
C ALA A 15 -4.53 6.52 6.76
N LYS A 16 -5.21 5.36 6.67
CA LYS A 16 -5.54 4.70 5.41
C LYS A 16 -6.45 5.57 4.55
N ASP A 17 -7.53 6.09 5.14
CA ASP A 17 -8.49 6.93 4.45
C ASP A 17 -7.85 8.25 4.00
N TYR A 18 -7.03 8.86 4.85
CA TYR A 18 -6.32 10.09 4.52
C TYR A 18 -5.35 9.90 3.34
N LEU A 19 -4.56 8.82 3.34
CA LEU A 19 -3.67 8.51 2.22
C LEU A 19 -4.44 8.19 0.94
N LYS A 20 -5.57 7.50 1.05
CA LYS A 20 -6.46 7.24 -0.07
C LYS A 20 -6.96 8.55 -0.69
N GLU A 21 -7.49 9.47 0.11
CA GLU A 21 -7.97 10.78 -0.36
C GLU A 21 -6.84 11.59 -1.03
N LEU A 22 -5.64 11.59 -0.46
CA LEU A 22 -4.48 12.31 -1.02
C LEU A 22 -3.99 11.73 -2.36
N LEU A 23 -4.05 10.41 -2.53
CA LEU A 23 -3.53 9.73 -3.71
C LEU A 23 -4.57 9.54 -4.83
N SER A 24 -5.87 9.61 -4.50
CA SER A 24 -6.96 9.45 -5.48
C SER A 24 -6.88 10.40 -6.68
N PRO A 25 -6.40 11.66 -6.57
CA PRO A 25 -6.19 12.53 -7.72
C PRO A 25 -5.08 12.06 -8.69
N LEU A 26 -4.14 11.23 -8.21
CA LEU A 26 -3.04 10.72 -9.01
C LEU A 26 -3.38 9.42 -9.74
N GLY A 27 -4.31 8.61 -9.20
CA GLY A 27 -4.69 7.33 -9.79
C GLY A 27 -5.61 6.51 -8.87
N THR A 28 -5.88 5.26 -9.26
CA THR A 28 -6.70 4.34 -8.44
C THR A 28 -5.93 3.89 -7.21
N VAL A 29 -6.54 4.00 -6.03
CA VAL A 29 -5.94 3.57 -4.75
C VAL A 29 -6.74 2.42 -4.14
N GLU A 30 -6.06 1.34 -3.78
CA GLU A 30 -6.67 0.19 -3.10
C GLU A 30 -6.25 0.16 -1.62
N PRO A 31 -7.13 0.58 -0.68
CA PRO A 31 -6.85 0.45 0.75
C PRO A 31 -7.05 -0.99 1.22
N SER A 32 -6.26 -1.43 2.21
CA SER A 32 -6.38 -2.75 2.86
C SER A 32 -6.41 -3.92 1.86
N ARG A 33 -5.51 -3.90 0.87
CA ARG A 33 -5.41 -4.95 -0.15
C ARG A 33 -4.94 -6.26 0.52
N LYS A 34 -5.75 -7.31 0.38
CA LYS A 34 -5.44 -8.65 0.92
C LYS A 34 -4.44 -9.38 0.03
N LEU A 35 -3.38 -9.89 0.63
CA LEU A 35 -2.50 -10.88 0.02
C LEU A 35 -3.08 -12.28 0.28
N ALA A 36 -3.02 -13.18 -0.72
CA ALA A 36 -3.49 -14.54 -0.57
C ALA A 36 -2.39 -15.45 0.01
N GLU A 37 -2.81 -16.42 0.82
CA GLU A 37 -2.05 -17.46 1.55
C GLU A 37 -1.58 -17.13 2.97
N GLU A 38 -1.47 -15.85 3.34
CA GLU A 38 -1.20 -15.43 4.71
C GLU A 38 -2.08 -14.20 4.98
N ILE A 39 -2.75 -14.09 6.13
CA ILE A 39 -3.64 -12.96 6.47
C ILE A 39 -2.78 -11.70 6.63
N ARG A 40 -2.26 -11.16 5.53
CA ARG A 40 -1.42 -9.97 5.46
C ARG A 40 -2.12 -8.96 4.57
N GLU A 41 -2.54 -7.86 5.19
CA GLU A 41 -3.08 -6.71 4.50
C GLU A 41 -1.96 -5.71 4.22
N ILE A 42 -2.02 -5.10 3.04
CA ILE A 42 -1.27 -3.90 2.68
C ILE A 42 -2.18 -2.71 2.94
N ASP A 43 -1.66 -1.69 3.62
CA ASP A 43 -2.49 -0.57 4.03
C ASP A 43 -2.94 0.30 2.87
N VAL A 44 -2.01 0.63 1.97
CA VAL A 44 -2.33 1.36 0.74
C VAL A 44 -1.50 0.79 -0.40
N TYR A 45 -2.19 0.28 -1.42
CA TYR A 45 -1.59 -0.08 -2.70
C TYR A 45 -1.91 0.99 -3.74
N TYR A 46 -0.86 1.51 -4.37
CA TYR A 46 -0.95 2.49 -5.45
C TYR A 46 -0.36 1.89 -6.74
N PRO A 47 -1.17 1.25 -7.59
CA PRO A 47 -0.76 0.87 -8.93
C PRO A 47 -0.72 2.13 -9.81
N LEU A 48 0.43 2.44 -10.40
CA LEU A 48 0.50 3.55 -11.35
C LEU A 48 -0.36 3.22 -12.56
N SER A 49 -1.47 3.94 -12.75
CA SER A 49 -2.30 3.85 -13.95
C SER A 49 -2.58 5.25 -14.49
N LEU A 50 -2.13 5.48 -15.73
CA LEU A 50 -2.30 6.71 -16.52
C LEU A 50 -1.65 7.97 -15.89
N PRO A 51 -1.40 9.03 -16.68
CA PRO A 51 -0.83 10.26 -16.16
C PRO A 51 -1.77 10.91 -15.13
N PRO A 52 -1.23 11.45 -14.02
CA PRO A 52 -2.02 11.98 -12.92
C PRO A 52 -2.90 13.16 -13.36
N THR A 53 -4.08 13.28 -12.76
CA THR A 53 -5.08 14.31 -13.11
C THR A 53 -4.71 15.69 -12.55
N ILE A 54 -3.73 15.76 -11.64
CA ILE A 54 -3.27 17.01 -11.00
C ILE A 54 -1.74 17.21 -11.14
N PRO A 55 -1.25 18.47 -11.08
CA PRO A 55 0.17 18.74 -10.95
C PRO A 55 0.70 18.17 -9.63
N GLY A 56 1.62 17.21 -9.71
CA GLY A 56 2.17 16.50 -8.55
C GLY A 56 2.82 17.41 -7.49
N GLN A 57 3.17 18.66 -7.82
CA GLN A 57 3.74 19.61 -6.86
C GLN A 57 2.85 19.85 -5.63
N ALA A 58 1.52 19.75 -5.75
CA ALA A 58 0.59 19.93 -4.64
C ALA A 58 0.74 18.88 -3.53
N LEU A 59 1.29 17.70 -3.85
CA LEU A 59 1.52 16.60 -2.91
C LEU A 59 2.96 16.54 -2.38
N GLY A 60 3.81 17.48 -2.79
CA GLY A 60 5.18 17.61 -2.30
C GLY A 60 5.99 16.30 -2.43
N LEU A 61 6.50 15.80 -1.30
CA LEU A 61 7.31 14.58 -1.26
C LEU A 61 6.50 13.32 -1.63
N LEU A 62 5.21 13.28 -1.32
CA LEU A 62 4.35 12.13 -1.59
C LEU A 62 4.24 11.86 -3.10
N TRP A 63 4.18 12.92 -3.92
CA TRP A 63 4.22 12.81 -5.37
C TRP A 63 5.47 12.10 -5.88
N ARG A 64 6.64 12.34 -5.27
CA ARG A 64 7.89 11.69 -5.69
C ARG A 64 7.86 10.17 -5.45
N PHE A 65 7.17 9.73 -4.40
CA PHE A 65 6.99 8.30 -4.12
C PHE A 65 5.88 7.67 -4.97
N ALA A 66 4.87 8.44 -5.36
CA ALA A 66 3.78 8.01 -6.24
C ALA A 66 4.10 8.15 -7.74
N ALA A 67 5.32 8.54 -8.12
CA ALA A 67 5.76 8.59 -9.52
C ALA A 67 5.93 7.18 -10.15
N THR A 68 5.98 6.15 -9.32
CA THR A 68 5.97 4.73 -9.70
C THR A 68 4.90 4.01 -8.88
N SER A 69 4.56 2.77 -9.26
CA SER A 69 3.72 1.93 -8.40
C SER A 69 4.38 1.81 -7.03
N ALA A 70 3.59 1.99 -5.97
CA ALA A 70 4.09 2.08 -4.61
C ALA A 70 3.15 1.37 -3.63
N LEU A 71 3.73 0.93 -2.52
CA LEU A 71 3.03 0.45 -1.34
C LEU A 71 3.31 1.47 -0.24
N PHE A 72 2.33 1.74 0.62
CA PHE A 72 2.53 2.59 1.81
C PHE A 72 2.00 1.89 3.06
N GLU A 73 2.81 1.89 4.11
CA GLU A 73 2.42 1.43 5.45
C GLU A 73 2.62 2.60 6.44
N PRO A 74 1.54 3.17 6.99
CA PRO A 74 1.64 4.22 8.00
C PRO A 74 2.04 3.63 9.37
N PHE A 75 3.14 4.12 9.93
CA PHE A 75 3.59 3.75 11.29
C PHE A 75 3.25 4.86 12.28
N ARG A 76 2.63 4.50 13.43
CA ARG A 76 2.35 5.46 14.51
C ARG A 76 3.56 5.79 15.37
N ASN A 77 4.41 4.79 15.54
CA ASN A 77 5.59 4.83 16.38
C ASN A 77 6.84 4.75 15.50
N ALA A 78 7.99 5.00 16.09
CA ALA A 78 9.26 4.72 15.43
C ALA A 78 9.28 3.26 14.94
N VAL A 79 9.49 3.09 13.64
CA VAL A 79 9.46 1.77 13.01
C VAL A 79 10.61 0.92 13.57
N LYS A 80 10.30 -0.31 13.97
CA LYS A 80 11.29 -1.29 14.39
C LYS A 80 11.85 -2.02 13.17
N THR A 81 13.10 -2.47 13.27
CA THR A 81 13.74 -3.25 12.20
C THR A 81 12.90 -4.48 11.79
N THR A 82 12.25 -5.14 12.75
CA THR A 82 11.38 -6.29 12.49
C THR A 82 10.14 -5.92 11.67
N GLU A 83 9.58 -4.73 11.87
CA GLU A 83 8.43 -4.23 11.11
C GLU A 83 8.83 -3.89 9.67
N VAL A 84 10.02 -3.30 9.49
CA VAL A 84 10.60 -3.07 8.15
C VAL A 84 10.81 -4.39 7.41
N LEU A 85 11.38 -5.41 8.06
CA LEU A 85 11.59 -6.72 7.43
C LEU A 85 10.26 -7.41 7.07
N SER A 86 9.25 -7.32 7.94
CA SER A 86 7.90 -7.81 7.66
C SER A 86 7.30 -7.13 6.44
N TYR A 87 7.44 -5.80 6.34
CA TYR A 87 6.96 -5.04 5.19
C TYR A 87 7.69 -5.39 3.89
N MET A 88 9.01 -5.58 3.94
CA MET A 88 9.78 -6.06 2.79
C MET A 88 9.30 -7.45 2.32
N SER A 89 8.92 -8.33 3.24
CA SER A 89 8.30 -9.62 2.89
C SER A 89 6.98 -9.42 2.14
N LYS A 90 6.11 -8.51 2.59
CA LYS A 90 4.86 -8.18 1.88
C LYS A 90 5.12 -7.67 0.47
N LEU A 91 6.15 -6.85 0.27
CA LEU A 91 6.55 -6.36 -1.06
C LEU A 91 6.94 -7.52 -1.99
N PHE A 92 7.70 -8.49 -1.50
CA PHE A 92 8.08 -9.66 -2.31
C PHE A 92 6.87 -10.54 -2.66
N ASP A 93 5.90 -10.68 -1.77
CA ASP A 93 4.65 -11.39 -2.05
C ASP A 93 3.86 -10.72 -3.20
N VAL A 94 3.80 -9.38 -3.22
CA VAL A 94 3.18 -8.62 -4.31
C VAL A 94 3.88 -8.89 -5.64
N TYR A 95 5.21 -8.86 -5.67
CA TYR A 95 5.97 -9.17 -6.89
C TYR A 95 5.71 -10.60 -7.36
N ALA A 96 5.73 -11.58 -6.45
CA ALA A 96 5.44 -12.96 -6.79
C ALA A 96 4.02 -13.14 -7.34
N GLN A 97 3.03 -12.43 -6.79
CA GLN A 97 1.66 -12.43 -7.31
C GLN A 97 1.59 -11.85 -8.73
N MET A 98 2.25 -10.72 -8.97
CA MET A 98 2.32 -10.10 -10.30
C MET A 98 2.97 -11.02 -11.33
N GLU A 99 4.03 -11.73 -10.97
CA GLU A 99 4.66 -12.72 -11.86
C GLU A 99 3.73 -13.89 -12.18
N ARG A 100 2.99 -14.40 -11.18
CA ARG A 100 2.01 -15.49 -11.39
C ARG A 100 0.90 -15.04 -12.34
N GLN A 101 0.37 -13.82 -12.16
CA GLN A 101 -0.64 -13.24 -13.04
C GLN A 101 -0.12 -13.09 -14.48
N ALA A 102 1.07 -12.52 -14.65
CA ALA A 102 1.68 -12.36 -15.98
C ALA A 102 1.97 -13.70 -16.69
N LYS A 103 2.25 -14.78 -15.95
CA LYS A 103 2.39 -16.15 -16.52
C LYS A 103 1.04 -16.73 -16.94
N SER A 104 -0.01 -16.49 -16.16
CA SER A 104 -1.38 -16.91 -16.49
C SER A 104 -1.88 -16.22 -17.76
N ASP A 105 -1.67 -14.91 -17.88
CA ASP A 105 -2.11 -14.12 -19.05
C ASP A 105 -1.39 -14.51 -20.36
N ARG A 106 -0.23 -15.16 -20.26
CA ARG A 106 0.56 -15.63 -21.41
C ARG A 106 0.19 -17.02 -21.89
N THR A 107 -0.62 -17.76 -21.13
CA THR A 107 -1.04 -19.12 -21.48
C THR A 107 -2.53 -19.06 -21.84
N PRO A 108 -2.92 -19.13 -23.13
CA PRO A 108 -4.31 -19.05 -23.56
C PRO A 108 -5.14 -20.27 -23.11
#